data_AF-A0A2P6P7A2-F1
#
_entry.id   AF-A0A2P6P7A2-F1
#
_cell.length_a   1.000
_cell.length_b   1.000
_cell.length_c   1.000
_cell.angle_alpha   90.00
_cell.angle_beta   90.00
_cell.angle_gamma   90.00
#
_symmetry.space_group_name_H-M   'P 1'
#
loop_
_entity.id
_entity.type
_entity.pdbx_description
1 polymer ?
#
loop_
_entity_poly.entity_id
_entity_poly.type
_entity_poly.pdbx_seq_one_letter_code
_entity_poly.pdbx_strand_id
1 'polypeptide(L)'
;MELDSILGYLESKTILVTGATGLLGMVFVEKILRVQPNIGKLYLLIRASDANSATHRMRNEIIEKELFRVLREKWGTDFESFISKKVVAIPGDVASAELGVKGFELRERMCNEIQIILHSAATVDFNDRYDIALDVNTFGVLHVLNFAKKGKTVFLYFSPSFHFVILPLTSQAPLLKTTTVDVSSPNLITCLYHTNFALFFMTWHRLLPLLPDLVSLLSRPFYLSSLQNSIRRPLLSLFGSIPTLDFQAWFSSAGSK
;
A
#
# COMPACT_ATOMS: atom_id res chain seq x y z
N MET A 1 13.02 -6.69 25.55
CA MET A 1 12.42 -5.45 26.08
C MET A 1 11.62 -4.67 25.03
N GLU A 2 12.21 -4.17 23.93
CA GLU A 2 11.42 -3.50 22.87
C GLU A 2 10.49 -4.46 22.10
N LEU A 3 10.96 -5.66 21.76
CA LEU A 3 10.15 -6.68 21.09
C LEU A 3 8.94 -7.11 21.93
N ASP A 4 9.12 -7.31 23.23
CA ASP A 4 8.03 -7.65 24.16
C ASP A 4 6.98 -6.53 24.23
N SER A 5 7.41 -5.26 24.11
CA SER A 5 6.48 -4.11 24.05
C SER A 5 5.65 -4.07 22.77
N ILE A 6 6.23 -4.45 21.62
CA ILE A 6 5.51 -4.52 20.34
C ILE A 6 4.54 -5.69 20.33
N LEU A 7 4.98 -6.86 20.82
CA LEU A 7 4.11 -8.04 20.92
C LEU A 7 2.94 -7.78 21.86
N GLY A 8 3.18 -7.16 23.01
CA GLY A 8 2.13 -6.71 23.92
C GLY A 8 1.19 -5.69 23.29
N TYR A 9 1.72 -4.75 22.50
CA TYR A 9 0.89 -3.78 21.77
C TYR A 9 -0.05 -4.43 20.75
N LEU A 10 0.41 -5.48 20.06
CA LEU A 10 -0.37 -6.22 19.06
C LEU A 10 -1.42 -7.16 19.68
N GLU A 11 -1.32 -7.46 20.97
CA GLU A 11 -2.28 -8.33 21.64
C GLU A 11 -3.70 -7.75 21.56
N SER A 12 -4.66 -8.62 21.23
CA SER A 12 -6.07 -8.25 21.01
C SER A 12 -6.31 -7.18 19.94
N LYS A 13 -5.29 -6.80 19.15
CA LYS A 13 -5.46 -5.83 18.05
C LYS A 13 -6.10 -6.46 16.84
N THR A 14 -6.95 -5.69 16.19
CA THR A 14 -7.49 -5.99 14.87
C THR A 14 -6.73 -5.20 13.82
N ILE A 15 -6.21 -5.93 12.84
CA ILE A 15 -5.26 -5.42 11.84
C ILE A 15 -5.86 -5.65 10.46
N LEU A 16 -5.89 -4.60 9.63
CA LEU A 16 -6.16 -4.72 8.20
C LEU A 16 -4.84 -4.79 7.44
N VAL A 17 -4.69 -5.79 6.59
CA VAL A 17 -3.54 -5.93 5.69
C VAL A 17 -4.01 -5.79 4.24
N THR A 18 -3.41 -4.86 3.50
CA THR A 18 -3.55 -4.81 2.04
C THR A 18 -2.30 -5.36 1.38
N GLY A 19 -2.45 -5.98 0.20
CA GLY A 19 -1.33 -6.61 -0.49
C GLY A 19 -0.87 -7.92 0.17
N ALA A 20 -1.76 -8.60 0.91
CA ALA A 20 -1.45 -9.84 1.63
C ALA A 20 -1.07 -11.02 0.70
N THR A 21 -1.48 -10.97 -0.57
CA THR A 21 -1.07 -11.94 -1.60
C THR A 21 0.33 -11.66 -2.16
N GLY A 22 0.87 -10.45 -1.93
CA GLY A 22 2.23 -10.08 -2.30
C GLY A 22 3.24 -10.58 -1.26
N LEU A 23 4.51 -10.69 -1.66
CA LEU A 23 5.57 -11.27 -0.83
C LEU A 23 5.67 -10.63 0.56
N LEU A 24 5.77 -9.30 0.64
CA LEU A 24 5.96 -8.58 1.90
C LEU A 24 4.74 -8.69 2.81
N GLY A 25 3.53 -8.46 2.27
CA GLY A 25 2.29 -8.59 3.01
C GLY A 25 2.10 -10.01 3.57
N MET A 26 2.41 -11.03 2.77
CA MET A 26 2.32 -12.43 3.18
C MET A 26 3.28 -12.77 4.33
N VAL A 27 4.53 -12.27 4.27
CA VAL A 27 5.51 -12.42 5.35
C VAL A 27 5.02 -11.75 6.63
N PHE A 28 4.41 -10.57 6.55
CA PHE A 28 3.83 -9.93 7.73
C PHE A 28 2.68 -10.75 8.34
N VAL A 29 1.78 -11.27 7.50
CA VAL A 29 0.67 -12.11 7.98
C VAL A 29 1.20 -13.35 8.73
N GLU A 30 2.14 -14.09 8.13
CA GLU A 30 2.77 -15.26 8.79
C GLU A 30 3.44 -14.84 10.09
N LYS A 31 4.27 -13.80 10.03
CA LYS A 31 5.09 -13.37 11.16
C LYS A 31 4.22 -12.98 12.33
N ILE A 32 3.20 -12.14 12.12
CA ILE A 32 2.27 -11.67 13.16
C ILE A 32 1.58 -12.87 13.82
N LEU A 33 1.01 -13.78 13.01
CA LEU A 33 0.33 -14.96 13.53
C LEU A 33 1.27 -15.88 14.34
N ARG A 34 2.55 -15.95 13.96
CA ARG A 34 3.54 -16.80 14.63
C ARG A 34 3.98 -16.24 15.97
N VAL A 35 4.26 -14.94 16.02
CA VAL A 35 4.87 -14.28 17.19
C VAL A 35 3.84 -13.74 18.18
N GLN A 36 2.63 -13.42 17.71
CA GLN A 36 1.54 -12.96 18.57
C GLN A 36 0.23 -13.67 18.19
N PRO A 37 0.01 -14.91 18.65
CA PRO A 37 -1.22 -15.65 18.35
C PRO A 37 -2.47 -15.05 19.03
N ASN A 38 -2.31 -14.18 20.03
CA ASN A 38 -3.41 -13.53 20.74
C ASN A 38 -3.88 -12.23 20.08
N ILE A 39 -3.52 -11.96 18.82
CA ILE A 39 -4.18 -10.89 18.05
C ILE A 39 -5.70 -11.07 18.06
N GLY A 40 -6.44 -9.96 17.92
CA GLY A 40 -7.88 -9.99 17.81
C GLY A 40 -8.30 -10.65 16.49
N LYS A 41 -7.99 -9.99 15.38
CA LYS A 41 -8.33 -10.46 14.03
C LYS A 41 -7.44 -9.81 12.96
N LEU A 42 -7.17 -10.54 11.88
CA LEU A 42 -6.53 -10.07 10.66
C LEU A 42 -7.55 -10.01 9.54
N TYR A 43 -7.93 -8.80 9.13
CA TYR A 43 -8.66 -8.58 7.89
C TYR A 43 -7.66 -8.52 6.73
N LEU A 44 -7.83 -9.37 5.72
CA LEU A 44 -7.01 -9.36 4.52
C LEU A 44 -7.83 -8.82 3.36
N LEU A 45 -7.48 -7.62 2.87
CA LEU A 45 -8.13 -7.07 1.67
C LEU A 45 -7.58 -7.78 0.43
N ILE A 46 -8.44 -8.53 -0.26
CA ILE A 46 -8.09 -9.36 -1.41
C ILE A 46 -8.97 -8.97 -2.59
N ARG A 47 -8.34 -8.70 -3.74
CA ARG A 47 -9.05 -8.41 -4.99
C ARG A 47 -9.83 -9.64 -5.43
N ALA A 48 -11.15 -9.60 -5.33
CA ALA A 48 -12.02 -10.72 -5.69
C ALA A 48 -13.45 -10.20 -5.96
N SER A 49 -14.24 -10.98 -6.70
CA SER A 49 -15.64 -10.65 -7.02
C SER A 49 -16.56 -10.66 -5.81
N ASP A 50 -16.30 -11.58 -4.87
CA ASP A 50 -17.14 -11.92 -3.74
C ASP A 50 -16.34 -12.59 -2.61
N ALA A 51 -16.99 -12.85 -1.48
CA ALA A 51 -16.35 -13.38 -0.27
C ALA A 51 -15.85 -14.82 -0.43
N ASN A 52 -16.52 -15.66 -1.23
CA ASN A 52 -16.06 -17.04 -1.47
C ASN A 52 -14.79 -17.02 -2.31
N SER A 53 -14.77 -16.20 -3.36
CA SER A 53 -13.61 -15.98 -4.22
C SER A 53 -12.43 -15.41 -3.41
N ALA A 54 -12.67 -14.45 -2.51
CA ALA A 54 -11.64 -13.89 -1.63
C ALA A 54 -11.07 -14.95 -0.67
N THR A 55 -11.94 -15.78 -0.08
CA THR A 55 -11.54 -16.88 0.82
C THR A 55 -10.73 -17.94 0.08
N HIS A 56 -11.12 -18.29 -1.15
CA HIS A 56 -10.39 -19.24 -1.98
C HIS A 56 -8.99 -18.71 -2.32
N ARG A 57 -8.89 -17.46 -2.77
CA ARG A 57 -7.59 -16.81 -3.02
C ARG A 57 -6.73 -16.74 -1.75
N MET A 58 -7.32 -16.39 -0.60
CA MET A 58 -6.62 -16.39 0.68
C MET A 58 -6.00 -17.76 0.98
N ARG A 59 -6.74 -18.86 0.79
CA ARG A 59 -6.20 -20.20 1.04
C ARG A 59 -5.04 -20.51 0.10
N ASN A 60 -5.27 -20.44 -1.21
CA ASN A 60 -4.31 -20.92 -2.20
C ASN A 60 -3.07 -20.02 -2.34
N GLU A 61 -3.26 -18.70 -2.22
CA GLU A 61 -2.18 -17.73 -2.47
C GLU A 61 -1.40 -17.38 -1.21
N ILE A 62 -1.96 -17.61 -0.01
CA ILE A 62 -1.36 -17.20 1.28
C ILE A 62 -1.18 -18.42 2.18
N ILE A 63 -2.27 -19.00 2.67
CA ILE A 63 -2.24 -19.98 3.78
C ILE A 63 -1.57 -21.29 3.38
N GLU A 64 -1.76 -21.76 2.14
CA GLU A 64 -1.17 -23.01 1.64
C GLU A 64 0.30 -22.87 1.23
N LYS A 65 0.84 -21.64 1.18
CA LYS A 65 2.24 -21.43 0.81
C LYS A 65 3.18 -22.07 1.82
N GLU A 66 4.37 -22.44 1.35
CA GLU A 66 5.43 -23.04 2.17
C GLU A 66 5.88 -22.14 3.31
N LEU A 67 5.73 -20.82 3.15
CA LEU A 67 5.98 -19.82 4.18
C LEU A 67 5.23 -20.13 5.49
N PHE A 68 4.02 -20.69 5.42
CA PHE A 68 3.19 -21.03 6.58
C PHE A 68 3.51 -22.41 7.17
N ARG A 69 4.52 -23.15 6.67
CA ARG A 69 4.87 -24.49 7.16
C ARG A 69 5.13 -24.50 8.66
N VAL A 70 5.94 -23.55 9.16
CA VAL A 70 6.28 -23.46 10.59
C VAL A 70 5.02 -23.24 11.43
N LEU A 71 4.08 -22.44 10.93
CA LEU A 71 2.81 -22.20 11.60
C LEU A 71 1.93 -23.46 11.62
N ARG A 72 1.88 -24.19 10.50
CA ARG A 72 1.17 -25.47 10.37
C ARG A 72 1.74 -26.53 11.32
N GLU A 73 3.06 -26.68 11.37
CA GLU A 73 3.74 -27.60 12.27
C GLU A 73 3.49 -27.25 13.74
N LYS A 74 3.52 -25.96 14.08
CA LYS A 74 3.27 -25.47 15.45
C LYS A 74 1.86 -25.77 15.95
N TRP A 75 0.85 -25.58 15.11
CA TRP A 75 -0.56 -25.76 15.50
C TRP A 75 -1.12 -27.16 15.20
N GLY A 76 -0.45 -27.94 14.34
CA GLY A 76 -0.86 -29.29 13.98
C GLY A 76 -2.33 -29.35 13.52
N THR A 77 -3.12 -30.19 14.17
CA THR A 77 -4.55 -30.38 13.89
C THR A 77 -5.40 -29.13 14.13
N ASP A 78 -4.93 -28.20 14.98
CA ASP A 78 -5.66 -26.97 15.32
C ASP A 78 -5.42 -25.83 14.33
N PHE A 79 -4.54 -26.01 13.34
CA PHE A 79 -4.14 -24.95 12.40
C PHE A 79 -5.35 -24.33 11.67
N GLU A 80 -6.24 -25.14 11.11
CA GLU A 80 -7.43 -24.64 10.39
C GLU A 80 -8.40 -23.88 11.32
N SER A 81 -8.55 -24.37 12.56
CA SER A 81 -9.36 -23.70 13.59
C SER A 81 -8.74 -22.36 14.00
N PHE A 82 -7.42 -22.31 14.12
CA PHE A 82 -6.67 -21.09 14.42
C PHE A 82 -6.81 -20.06 13.29
N ILE A 83 -6.57 -20.45 12.03
CA ILE A 83 -6.67 -19.54 10.88
C ILE A 83 -8.11 -19.02 10.73
N SER A 84 -9.12 -19.89 10.78
CA SER A 84 -10.53 -19.47 10.64
C SER A 84 -11.00 -18.52 11.74
N LYS A 85 -10.46 -18.62 12.96
CA LYS A 85 -10.75 -17.69 14.06
C LYS A 85 -10.03 -16.36 13.92
N LYS A 86 -8.81 -16.35 13.38
CA LYS A 86 -7.93 -15.18 13.37
C LYS A 86 -7.93 -14.41 12.07
N VAL A 87 -8.21 -15.03 10.94
CA VAL A 87 -8.02 -14.43 9.61
C VAL A 87 -9.33 -14.39 8.84
N VAL A 88 -9.67 -13.23 8.30
CA VAL A 88 -10.88 -13.01 7.49
C VAL A 88 -10.50 -12.36 6.17
N ALA A 89 -10.80 -13.03 5.06
CA ALA A 89 -10.66 -12.47 3.72
C ALA A 89 -11.81 -11.50 3.42
N ILE A 90 -11.47 -10.29 2.99
CA ILE A 90 -12.42 -9.25 2.61
C ILE A 90 -12.26 -8.98 1.10
N PRO A 91 -13.29 -9.21 0.28
CA PRO A 91 -13.25 -8.83 -1.13
C PRO A 91 -13.19 -7.30 -1.25
N GLY A 92 -12.18 -6.79 -1.93
CA GLY A 92 -12.03 -5.36 -2.18
C GLY A 92 -10.78 -5.01 -2.96
N ASP A 93 -10.67 -3.74 -3.35
CA ASP A 93 -9.57 -3.20 -4.12
C ASP A 93 -9.18 -1.82 -3.57
N VAL A 94 -7.89 -1.62 -3.35
CA VAL A 94 -7.38 -0.33 -2.88
C VAL A 94 -7.62 0.78 -3.89
N ALA A 95 -7.64 0.48 -5.20
CA ALA A 95 -7.92 1.45 -6.25
C ALA A 95 -9.37 1.97 -6.25
N SER A 96 -10.26 1.36 -5.45
CA SER A 96 -11.65 1.77 -5.34
C SER A 96 -11.91 2.60 -4.09
N ALA A 97 -12.84 3.55 -4.19
CA ALA A 97 -13.39 4.24 -3.03
C ALA A 97 -13.93 3.22 -2.00
N GLU A 98 -13.81 3.56 -0.70
CA GLU A 98 -14.19 2.65 0.39
C GLU A 98 -13.52 1.26 0.30
N LEU A 99 -12.34 1.18 -0.31
CA LEU A 99 -11.58 -0.05 -0.54
C LEU A 99 -12.33 -1.09 -1.39
N GLY A 100 -13.36 -0.68 -2.13
CA GLY A 100 -14.22 -1.59 -2.91
C GLY A 100 -15.05 -2.55 -2.04
N VAL A 101 -15.10 -2.35 -0.71
CA VAL A 101 -15.83 -3.23 0.20
C VAL A 101 -17.32 -2.98 0.06
N LYS A 102 -18.05 -4.02 -0.37
CA LYS A 102 -19.51 -4.00 -0.50
C LYS A 102 -20.18 -4.21 0.86
N GLY A 103 -21.30 -3.52 1.08
CA GLY A 103 -22.08 -3.60 2.32
C GLY A 103 -21.69 -2.54 3.35
N PHE A 104 -22.65 -1.71 3.74
CA PHE A 104 -22.45 -0.63 4.71
C PHE A 104 -22.04 -1.17 6.09
N GLU A 105 -22.76 -2.19 6.59
CA GLU A 105 -22.51 -2.78 7.91
C GLU A 105 -21.11 -3.37 8.05
N LEU A 106 -20.59 -4.01 7.00
CA LEU A 106 -19.23 -4.56 7.00
C LEU A 106 -18.19 -3.44 7.10
N ARG A 107 -18.37 -2.37 6.32
CA ARG A 107 -17.47 -1.20 6.37
C ARG A 107 -17.50 -0.52 7.73
N GLU A 108 -18.70 -0.33 8.30
CA GLU A 108 -18.85 0.27 9.62
C GLU A 108 -18.19 -0.58 10.71
N ARG A 109 -18.41 -1.89 10.69
CA ARG A 109 -17.73 -2.84 11.59
C ARG A 109 -16.22 -2.74 11.46
N MET A 110 -15.70 -2.76 10.23
CA MET A 110 -14.27 -2.64 9.97
C MET A 110 -13.72 -1.32 10.52
N CYS A 111 -14.38 -0.18 10.26
CA CYS A 111 -13.96 1.13 10.78
C CYS A 111 -13.89 1.16 12.31
N ASN A 112 -14.80 0.46 12.99
CA ASN A 112 -14.88 0.44 14.45
C ASN A 112 -13.89 -0.56 15.10
N GLU A 113 -13.63 -1.69 14.44
CA GLU A 113 -12.76 -2.74 14.98
C GLU A 113 -11.28 -2.50 14.67
N ILE A 114 -10.94 -1.99 13.48
CA ILE A 114 -9.56 -1.93 12.99
C ILE A 114 -8.76 -0.86 13.73
N GLN A 115 -7.70 -1.30 14.40
CA GLN A 115 -6.79 -0.42 15.16
C GLN A 115 -5.46 -0.22 14.44
N ILE A 116 -5.09 -1.11 13.52
CA ILE A 116 -3.85 -1.02 12.74
C ILE A 116 -4.16 -1.33 11.28
N ILE A 117 -3.62 -0.54 10.35
CA ILE A 117 -3.63 -0.83 8.92
C ILE A 117 -2.18 -0.98 8.45
N LEU A 118 -1.88 -2.13 7.87
CA LEU A 118 -0.64 -2.44 7.17
C LEU A 118 -0.91 -2.38 5.68
N HIS A 119 -0.47 -1.31 5.03
CA HIS A 119 -0.64 -1.14 3.59
C HIS A 119 0.63 -1.52 2.84
N SER A 120 0.58 -2.65 2.14
CA SER A 120 1.63 -3.12 1.24
C SER A 120 1.11 -3.37 -0.18
N ALA A 121 -0.13 -2.99 -0.48
CA ALA A 121 -0.69 -3.14 -1.81
C ALA A 121 -0.02 -2.16 -2.77
N ALA A 122 0.58 -2.69 -3.83
CA ALA A 122 1.12 -1.92 -4.93
C ALA A 122 1.07 -2.75 -6.21
N THR A 123 1.04 -2.09 -7.36
CA THR A 123 1.53 -2.68 -8.59
C THR A 123 3.01 -2.33 -8.77
N VAL A 124 3.78 -3.35 -9.12
CA VAL A 124 5.22 -3.26 -9.41
C VAL A 124 5.53 -3.75 -10.82
N ASP A 125 4.50 -3.99 -11.64
CA ASP A 125 4.70 -4.32 -13.04
C ASP A 125 5.04 -3.04 -13.79
N PHE A 126 6.28 -2.97 -14.29
CA PHE A 126 6.76 -1.83 -15.07
C PHE A 126 6.11 -1.74 -16.46
N ASN A 127 5.37 -2.76 -16.89
CA ASN A 127 4.61 -2.74 -18.14
C ASN A 127 3.15 -2.32 -17.94
N ASP A 128 2.72 -2.07 -16.70
CA ASP A 128 1.38 -1.56 -16.45
C ASP A 128 1.22 -0.17 -17.09
N ARG A 129 0.01 0.10 -17.55
CA ARG A 129 -0.34 1.45 -17.97
C ARG A 129 -0.19 2.41 -16.77
N TYR A 130 0.28 3.61 -17.06
CA TYR A 130 0.54 4.61 -16.02
C TYR A 130 -0.69 4.95 -15.16
N ASP A 131 -1.89 4.94 -15.74
CA ASP A 131 -3.14 5.14 -15.02
C ASP A 131 -3.41 4.04 -14.00
N ILE A 132 -3.15 2.77 -14.34
CA ILE A 132 -3.27 1.64 -13.40
C ILE A 132 -2.28 1.81 -12.24
N ALA A 133 -1.03 2.16 -12.54
CA ALA A 133 -0.02 2.39 -11.52
C ALA A 133 -0.40 3.56 -10.60
N LEU A 134 -0.97 4.63 -11.15
CA LEU A 134 -1.44 5.79 -10.39
C LEU A 134 -2.65 5.44 -9.50
N ASP A 135 -3.61 4.70 -10.04
CA ASP A 135 -4.81 4.26 -9.32
C ASP A 135 -4.47 3.40 -8.11
N VAL A 136 -3.53 2.46 -8.25
CA VAL A 136 -3.14 1.57 -7.15
C VAL A 136 -2.18 2.27 -6.18
N ASN A 137 -1.08 2.80 -6.68
CA ASN A 137 0.04 3.21 -5.82
C ASN A 137 -0.08 4.66 -5.30
N THR A 138 -0.92 5.51 -5.90
CA THR A 138 -1.20 6.86 -5.41
C THR A 138 -2.60 6.95 -4.84
N PHE A 139 -3.62 6.75 -5.68
CA PHE A 139 -5.00 6.90 -5.23
C PHE A 139 -5.40 5.77 -4.26
N GLY A 140 -4.86 4.57 -4.43
CA GLY A 140 -5.11 3.47 -3.51
C GLY A 140 -4.59 3.73 -2.11
N VAL A 141 -3.43 4.38 -1.98
CA VAL A 141 -2.93 4.85 -0.68
C VAL A 141 -3.87 5.91 -0.09
N LEU A 142 -4.34 6.85 -0.91
CA LEU A 142 -5.31 7.86 -0.47
C LEU A 142 -6.64 7.25 -0.01
N HIS A 143 -7.16 6.24 -0.70
CA HIS A 143 -8.38 5.53 -0.31
C HIS A 143 -8.20 4.83 1.04
N VAL A 144 -7.06 4.19 1.27
CA VAL A 144 -6.76 3.51 2.54
C VAL A 144 -6.56 4.51 3.67
N LEU A 145 -5.93 5.65 3.40
CA LEU A 145 -5.81 6.76 4.35
C LEU A 145 -7.16 7.36 4.72
N ASN A 146 -8.03 7.58 3.74
CA ASN A 146 -9.38 8.07 3.98
C ASN A 146 -10.21 7.08 4.80
N PHE A 147 -10.01 5.78 4.58
CA PHE A 147 -10.59 4.74 5.43
C PHE A 147 -10.03 4.82 6.86
N ALA A 148 -8.70 4.91 7.02
CA ALA A 148 -8.02 5.00 8.31
C ALA A 148 -8.48 6.21 9.16
N LYS A 149 -8.73 7.35 8.52
CA LYS A 149 -9.20 8.59 9.17
C LYS A 149 -10.59 8.48 9.79
N LYS A 150 -11.41 7.52 9.37
CA LYS A 150 -12.75 7.30 9.95
C LYS A 150 -12.68 6.65 11.33
N GLY A 151 -11.59 5.96 11.64
CA GLY A 151 -11.35 5.29 12.91
C GLY A 151 -10.17 5.90 13.68
N LYS A 152 -9.86 5.30 14.84
CA LYS A 152 -8.65 5.59 15.61
C LYS A 152 -7.61 4.53 15.30
N THR A 153 -6.96 4.68 14.14
CA THR A 153 -6.14 3.62 13.54
C THR A 153 -4.71 4.08 13.36
N VAL A 154 -3.73 3.20 13.63
CA VAL A 154 -2.33 3.41 13.24
C VAL A 154 -2.12 2.95 11.79
N PHE A 155 -1.57 3.80 10.94
CA PHE A 155 -1.34 3.49 9.53
C PHE A 155 0.15 3.27 9.22
N LEU A 156 0.48 2.06 8.81
CA LEU A 156 1.82 1.65 8.38
C LEU A 156 1.82 1.50 6.85
N TYR A 157 2.60 2.32 6.17
CA TYR A 157 2.70 2.33 4.71
C TYR A 157 4.03 1.76 4.23
N PHE A 158 3.96 0.79 3.35
CA PHE A 158 5.12 0.18 2.70
C PHE A 158 5.16 0.66 1.26
N SER A 159 6.06 1.60 1.00
CA SER A 159 6.27 2.12 -0.35
C SER A 159 6.78 1.00 -1.27
N PRO A 160 6.27 0.91 -2.51
CA PRO A 160 6.85 0.02 -3.52
C PRO A 160 8.23 0.49 -4.02
N SER A 161 8.60 1.76 -3.76
CA SER A 161 9.97 2.24 -3.95
C SER A 161 10.78 1.99 -2.67
N PHE A 162 12.10 1.85 -2.75
CA PHE A 162 13.01 1.46 -1.66
C PHE A 162 13.02 2.36 -0.37
N HIS A 163 12.03 3.24 -0.17
CA HIS A 163 11.87 4.12 1.00
C HIS A 163 10.63 3.75 1.83
N PHE A 164 10.82 3.24 3.05
CA PHE A 164 9.72 3.00 4.01
C PHE A 164 9.22 4.32 4.63
N VAL A 165 7.89 4.51 4.73
CA VAL A 165 7.28 5.72 5.31
C VAL A 165 6.18 5.33 6.31
N ILE A 166 6.31 5.69 7.58
CA ILE A 166 5.25 5.47 8.59
C ILE A 166 4.47 6.76 8.76
N LEU A 167 3.13 6.70 8.77
CA LEU A 167 2.28 7.88 8.96
C LEU A 167 1.56 7.79 10.31
N PRO A 168 2.03 8.48 11.36
CA PRO A 168 1.34 8.49 12.63
C PRO A 168 0.01 9.26 12.50
N LEU A 169 -1.11 8.57 12.74
CA LEU A 169 -2.43 9.20 12.89
C LEU A 169 -2.75 9.57 14.35
N THR A 170 -1.93 9.11 15.30
CA THR A 170 -2.01 9.43 16.74
C THR A 170 -0.61 9.50 17.36
N SER A 171 -0.41 10.33 18.38
CA SER A 171 0.91 10.80 18.86
C SER A 171 1.78 9.79 19.64
N GLN A 172 1.54 8.48 19.57
CA GLN A 172 2.27 7.49 20.36
C GLN A 172 2.52 6.20 19.57
N ALA A 173 3.65 6.13 18.86
CA ALA A 173 4.23 4.89 18.36
C ALA A 173 5.78 4.98 18.37
N PRO A 174 6.51 3.95 18.83
CA PRO A 174 7.97 3.99 18.98
C PRO A 174 8.72 3.84 17.63
N LEU A 175 9.91 4.44 17.56
CA LEU A 175 10.71 4.70 16.36
C LEU A 175 11.43 3.47 15.80
N LEU A 176 11.16 3.13 14.54
CA LEU A 176 12.14 2.56 13.59
C LEU A 176 12.70 3.73 12.73
N LYS A 177 13.90 3.62 12.14
CA LYS A 177 14.43 4.65 11.22
C LYS A 177 13.45 4.84 10.05
N THR A 178 12.64 5.89 10.13
CA THR A 178 11.41 6.07 9.36
C THR A 178 11.30 7.55 9.00
N THR A 179 10.84 7.85 7.79
CA THR A 179 10.31 9.19 7.52
C THR A 179 8.89 9.19 8.03
N THR A 180 8.65 9.94 9.11
CA THR A 180 7.29 10.23 9.57
C THR A 180 6.71 11.34 8.71
N VAL A 181 5.62 11.06 8.00
CA VAL A 181 4.88 12.11 7.28
C VAL A 181 3.51 12.25 7.94
N ASP A 182 3.15 13.49 8.28
CA ASP A 182 1.81 13.79 8.76
C ASP A 182 0.81 13.56 7.61
N VAL A 183 -0.27 12.82 7.88
CA VAL A 183 -1.33 12.52 6.90
C VAL A 183 -2.07 13.78 6.45
N SER A 184 -2.00 14.85 7.24
CA SER A 184 -2.50 16.19 6.93
C SER A 184 -1.57 16.97 5.99
N SER A 185 -0.33 16.51 5.82
CA SER A 185 0.69 17.28 5.11
C SER A 185 0.47 17.21 3.59
N PRO A 186 0.47 18.35 2.88
CA PRO A 186 0.51 18.37 1.43
C PRO A 186 1.76 17.66 0.86
N ASN A 187 2.80 17.44 1.68
CA ASN A 187 4.00 16.70 1.31
C ASN A 187 3.75 15.20 1.14
N LEU A 188 2.70 14.63 1.72
CA LEU A 188 2.39 13.20 1.59
C LEU A 188 2.03 12.85 0.14
N ILE A 189 1.18 13.66 -0.47
CA ILE A 189 0.78 13.52 -1.87
C ILE A 189 2.03 13.63 -2.76
N THR A 190 2.87 14.63 -2.51
CA THR A 190 4.16 14.79 -3.20
C THR A 190 5.06 13.57 -3.04
N CYS A 191 5.17 12.98 -1.83
CA CYS A 191 5.95 11.76 -1.58
C CYS A 191 5.42 10.53 -2.34
N LEU A 192 4.08 10.36 -2.38
CA LEU A 192 3.43 9.30 -3.13
C LEU A 192 3.61 9.49 -4.65
N TYR A 193 3.57 10.73 -5.13
CA TYR A 193 3.92 11.06 -6.51
C TYR A 193 5.37 10.74 -6.84
N HIS A 194 6.33 11.13 -5.98
CA HIS A 194 7.75 10.84 -6.20
C HIS A 194 8.03 9.34 -6.20
N THR A 195 7.35 8.58 -5.35
CA THR A 195 7.41 7.12 -5.31
C THR A 195 7.01 6.52 -6.67
N ASN A 196 5.89 6.94 -7.24
CA ASN A 196 5.43 6.44 -8.55
C ASN A 196 6.19 7.02 -9.74
N PHE A 197 6.70 8.25 -9.61
CA PHE A 197 7.57 8.84 -10.62
C PHE A 197 8.92 8.13 -10.68
N ALA A 198 9.45 7.65 -9.55
CA ALA A 198 10.62 6.78 -9.53
C ALA A 198 10.36 5.44 -10.21
N LEU A 199 9.19 4.81 -10.01
CA LEU A 199 8.78 3.60 -10.75
C LEU A 199 8.66 3.88 -12.26
N PHE A 200 8.05 5.01 -12.64
CA PHE A 200 7.97 5.45 -14.03
C PHE A 200 9.35 5.69 -14.64
N PHE A 201 10.28 6.33 -13.92
CA PHE A 201 11.64 6.58 -14.39
C PHE A 201 12.47 5.29 -14.48
N MET A 202 12.32 4.36 -13.55
CA MET A 202 12.99 3.05 -13.62
C MET A 202 12.50 2.22 -14.82
N THR A 203 11.22 2.34 -15.18
CA THR A 203 10.65 1.80 -16.43
C THR A 203 11.26 2.50 -17.63
N TRP A 204 11.29 3.84 -17.61
CA TRP A 204 11.78 4.68 -18.68
C TRP A 204 13.27 4.46 -18.98
N HIS A 205 14.10 4.31 -17.95
CA HIS A 205 15.53 4.03 -18.10
C HIS A 205 15.81 2.64 -18.71
N ARG A 206 14.88 1.67 -18.56
CA ARG A 206 14.97 0.37 -19.27
C ARG A 206 14.51 0.46 -20.72
N LEU A 207 13.63 1.40 -21.05
CA LEU A 207 13.17 1.67 -22.43
C LEU A 207 14.09 2.63 -23.20
N LEU A 208 14.86 3.45 -22.50
CA LEU A 208 15.82 4.42 -23.05
C LEU A 208 16.80 3.81 -24.09
N PRO A 209 17.34 2.59 -23.88
CA PRO A 209 18.21 1.95 -24.87
C PRO A 209 17.48 1.47 -26.14
N LEU A 210 16.16 1.35 -26.10
CA LEU A 210 15.33 0.82 -27.19
C LEU A 210 14.73 1.93 -28.07
N LEU A 211 14.81 3.20 -27.66
CA LEU A 211 14.19 4.34 -28.35
C LEU A 211 15.12 5.59 -28.33
N PRO A 212 16.29 5.54 -29.00
CA PRO A 212 17.27 6.63 -28.99
C PRO A 212 16.71 7.97 -29.51
N ASP A 213 15.76 7.94 -30.44
CA ASP A 213 15.20 9.16 -31.04
C ASP A 213 14.15 9.87 -30.17
N LEU A 214 13.54 9.15 -29.22
CA LEU A 214 12.39 9.63 -28.44
C LEU A 214 12.79 10.60 -27.32
N VAL A 215 14.01 10.44 -26.77
CA VAL A 215 14.58 11.35 -25.76
C VAL A 215 14.75 12.75 -26.33
N SER A 216 15.17 12.87 -27.60
CA SER A 216 15.31 14.15 -28.31
C SER A 216 13.97 14.81 -28.64
N LEU A 217 12.90 14.00 -28.76
CA LEU A 217 11.56 14.46 -29.09
C LEU A 217 10.84 14.99 -27.85
N LEU A 218 10.95 14.28 -26.72
CA LEU A 218 10.25 14.61 -25.47
C LEU A 218 10.97 15.65 -24.60
N SER A 219 12.28 15.83 -24.78
CA SER A 219 13.02 16.97 -24.21
C SER A 219 12.70 18.31 -24.92
N ARG A 220 11.91 18.29 -26.00
CA ARG A 220 11.40 19.52 -26.61
C ARG A 220 10.36 20.16 -25.68
N PRO A 221 10.40 21.50 -25.49
CA PRO A 221 9.52 22.23 -24.56
C PRO A 221 8.02 21.95 -24.74
N PHE A 222 7.61 21.64 -25.98
CA PHE A 222 6.22 21.34 -26.33
C PHE A 222 5.68 20.05 -25.70
N TYR A 223 6.47 18.97 -25.65
CA TYR A 223 6.02 17.69 -25.11
C TYR A 223 6.07 17.67 -23.57
N LEU A 224 7.09 18.30 -22.99
CA LEU A 224 7.18 18.57 -21.55
C LEU A 224 5.97 19.37 -21.03
N SER A 225 5.60 20.45 -21.73
CA SER A 225 4.43 21.25 -21.36
C SER A 225 3.11 20.51 -21.57
N SER A 226 3.00 19.65 -22.59
CA SER A 226 1.81 18.81 -22.81
C SER A 226 1.64 17.74 -21.72
N LEU A 227 2.73 17.05 -21.35
CA LEU A 227 2.74 16.06 -20.26
C LEU A 227 2.42 16.73 -18.92
N GLN A 228 3.03 17.89 -18.65
CA GLN A 228 2.71 18.73 -17.49
C GLN A 228 1.23 19.10 -17.47
N ASN A 229 0.66 19.54 -18.59
CA ASN A 229 -0.74 19.95 -18.65
C ASN A 229 -1.73 18.79 -18.51
N SER A 230 -1.39 17.62 -19.05
CA SER A 230 -2.22 16.40 -18.94
C SER A 230 -2.30 15.88 -17.50
N ILE A 231 -1.21 16.04 -16.74
CA ILE A 231 -1.12 15.64 -15.32
C ILE A 231 -1.65 16.73 -14.39
N ARG A 232 -1.37 18.01 -14.70
CA ARG A 232 -1.74 19.15 -13.86
C ARG A 232 -3.24 19.40 -13.84
N ARG A 233 -3.96 19.15 -14.94
CA ARG A 233 -5.41 19.40 -15.04
C ARG A 233 -6.25 18.54 -14.09
N PRO A 234 -6.10 17.19 -14.04
CA PRO A 234 -6.81 16.35 -13.06
C PRO A 234 -6.51 16.73 -11.61
N LEU A 235 -5.25 17.09 -11.33
CA LEU A 235 -4.80 17.42 -9.98
C LEU A 235 -5.26 18.81 -9.52
N LEU A 236 -5.31 19.79 -10.43
CA LEU A 236 -5.91 21.11 -10.15
C LEU A 236 -7.41 21.00 -9.86
N SER A 237 -8.13 20.14 -10.59
CA SER A 237 -9.56 19.91 -10.32
C SER A 237 -9.84 19.24 -8.98
N LEU A 238 -8.88 18.47 -8.44
CA LEU A 238 -9.03 17.76 -7.17
C LEU A 238 -8.57 18.59 -5.96
N PHE A 239 -7.58 19.47 -6.12
CA PHE A 239 -6.86 20.07 -4.97
C PHE A 239 -6.79 21.60 -4.98
N GLY A 240 -7.27 22.29 -6.02
CA GLY A 240 -7.34 23.76 -6.09
C GLY A 240 -5.99 24.48 -6.26
N SER A 241 -4.89 23.87 -5.81
CA SER A 241 -3.52 24.32 -6.06
C SER A 241 -2.54 23.14 -5.95
N ILE A 242 -1.44 23.21 -6.70
CA ILE A 242 -0.33 22.24 -6.65
C ILE A 242 0.95 23.08 -6.59
N PRO A 243 1.94 22.75 -5.74
CA PRO A 243 3.27 23.35 -5.82
C PRO A 243 3.84 23.19 -7.24
N THR A 244 4.38 24.24 -7.81
CA THR A 244 5.00 24.19 -9.14
C THR A 244 6.21 23.24 -9.11
N LEU A 245 6.03 22.05 -9.70
CA LEU A 245 7.12 21.13 -10.01
C LEU A 245 7.93 21.73 -11.18
N ASP A 246 9.13 22.20 -10.89
CA ASP A 246 10.10 22.58 -11.93
C ASP A 246 10.75 21.31 -12.50
N PHE A 247 10.08 20.72 -13.48
CA PHE A 247 10.58 19.54 -14.18
C PHE A 247 11.91 19.81 -14.90
N GLN A 248 12.18 21.05 -15.29
CA GLN A 248 13.38 21.41 -16.03
C GLN A 248 14.62 21.33 -15.15
N ALA A 249 14.54 21.88 -13.93
CA ALA A 249 15.58 21.73 -12.90
C ALA A 249 15.83 20.26 -12.54
N TRP A 250 14.78 19.44 -12.50
CA TRP A 250 14.89 18.01 -12.19
C TRP A 250 15.57 17.21 -13.32
N PHE A 251 15.18 17.41 -14.59
CA PHE A 251 15.81 16.74 -15.74
C PHE A 251 17.30 17.12 -15.91
N SER A 252 17.65 18.38 -15.65
CA SER A 252 19.05 18.83 -15.68
C SER A 252 19.92 18.14 -14.61
N SER A 253 19.34 17.72 -13.48
CA SER A 253 20.06 17.00 -12.41
C SER A 253 20.25 15.50 -12.71
N ALA A 254 19.38 14.91 -13.52
CA ALA A 254 19.40 13.48 -13.84
C ALA A 254 20.32 13.13 -15.03
N GLY A 255 20.69 14.12 -15.85
CA GLY A 255 21.54 13.93 -17.04
C GLY A 255 23.06 14.08 -16.80
N SER A 256 23.52 14.29 -15.57
CA SER A 256 24.95 14.52 -15.26
C SER A 256 25.69 13.31 -14.68
N LYS A 257 25.24 12.07 -14.95
CA LYS A 257 25.96 10.85 -14.59
C LYS A 257 26.15 9.95 -15.80
#